data_AF-A0A2S1T1X1-F1
#
_entry.id   AF-A0A2S1T1X1-F1
#
_cell.length_a   1.000
_cell.length_b   1.000
_cell.length_c   1.000
_cell.angle_alpha   90.00
_cell.angle_beta   90.00
_cell.angle_gamma   90.00
#
_symmetry.space_group_name_H-M   'P 1'
#
loop_
_entity.id
_entity.type
_entity.pdbx_description
1 polymer ?
#
loop_
_entity_poly.entity_id
_entity_poly.type
_entity_poly.pdbx_seq_one_letter_code
_entity_poly.pdbx_strand_id
1 'polypeptide(L)'
;MNADLGGFSTWRTRMVRRLRAAQMDGLDGEAAQLAAELMGAHILLGERRLGTAEEQRAYLLARSTGTPLPELAAVGLDTNTWPAPPHSSPALAEPESASPATEERIMSLFRSAGPLGDRRLPGPRYEVRHRPEDGQRYKGRPLPWAIWDTREDLPVSYHCDQELAEYQAEQASERFARRSRPG
;
A
#
# COMPACT_ATOMS: atom_id res chain seq x y z
N MET A 1 -19.62 0.97 33.64
CA MET A 1 -20.24 2.30 33.45
C MET A 1 -20.29 2.56 31.95
N ASN A 2 -21.47 2.43 31.35
CA ASN A 2 -21.74 2.80 29.95
C ASN A 2 -22.46 4.15 29.97
N ALA A 3 -21.77 5.19 29.50
CA ALA A 3 -22.24 6.54 29.19
C ALA A 3 -21.09 7.18 28.37
N ASP A 4 -21.25 7.84 27.23
CA ASP A 4 -22.42 8.39 26.56
C ASP A 4 -22.06 8.66 25.07
N LEU A 5 -23.07 8.77 24.23
CA LEU A 5 -23.02 8.85 22.77
C LEU A 5 -22.39 10.15 22.27
N GLY A 6 -21.08 10.14 22.13
CA GLY A 6 -20.33 11.16 21.43
C GLY A 6 -18.85 10.81 21.39
N GLY A 7 -18.51 9.65 20.82
CA GLY A 7 -17.15 9.12 20.74
C GLY A 7 -16.12 10.12 20.20
N PHE A 8 -14.84 9.77 20.25
CA PHE A 8 -13.75 10.65 19.83
C PHE A 8 -14.02 11.28 18.45
N SER A 9 -14.64 10.54 17.55
CA SER A 9 -15.09 10.99 16.22
C SER A 9 -16.08 12.16 16.27
N THR A 10 -17.05 12.16 17.19
CA THR A 10 -18.03 13.24 17.37
C THR A 10 -17.36 14.49 17.94
N TRP A 11 -16.49 14.31 18.94
CA TRP A 11 -15.68 15.41 19.48
C TRP A 11 -14.79 16.02 18.40
N ARG A 12 -14.06 15.20 17.64
CA ARG A 12 -13.20 15.62 16.52
C ARG A 12 -13.97 16.40 15.47
N THR A 13 -15.14 15.91 15.07
CA THR A 13 -15.98 16.60 14.08
C THR A 13 -16.37 18.00 14.55
N ARG A 14 -16.72 18.15 15.84
CA ARG A 14 -17.04 19.45 16.44
C ARG A 14 -15.81 20.37 16.46
N MET A 15 -14.65 19.84 16.81
CA MET A 15 -13.39 20.59 16.88
C MET A 15 -12.94 21.08 15.49
N VAL A 16 -12.97 20.21 14.48
CA VAL A 16 -12.65 20.57 13.09
C VAL A 16 -13.59 21.66 12.58
N ARG A 17 -14.88 21.59 12.89
CA ARG A 17 -15.84 22.64 12.53
C ARG A 17 -15.51 23.98 13.19
N ARG A 18 -15.15 23.98 14.47
CA ARG A 18 -14.72 25.20 15.19
C ARG A 18 -13.44 25.77 14.62
N LEU A 19 -12.46 24.92 14.31
CA LEU A 19 -11.19 25.33 13.71
C LEU A 19 -11.44 26.01 12.37
N ARG A 20 -12.29 25.42 11.52
CA ARG A 20 -12.66 26.01 10.24
C ARG A 20 -13.35 27.37 10.40
N ALA A 21 -14.25 27.52 11.37
CA ALA A 21 -14.89 28.80 11.66
C ALA A 21 -13.86 29.85 12.11
N ALA A 22 -12.99 29.52 13.06
CA ALA A 22 -11.93 30.42 13.54
C ALA A 22 -10.98 30.85 12.41
N GLN A 23 -10.64 29.95 11.48
CA GLN A 23 -9.85 30.27 10.29
C GLN A 23 -10.58 31.22 9.33
N MET A 24 -11.89 31.03 9.13
CA MET A 24 -12.70 31.92 8.29
C MET A 24 -12.85 33.32 8.91
N ASP A 25 -12.93 33.40 10.23
CA ASP A 25 -13.09 34.63 10.98
C ASP A 25 -11.76 35.36 11.26
N GLY A 26 -10.62 34.82 10.81
CA GLY A 26 -9.29 35.40 11.04
C GLY A 26 -8.82 35.37 12.49
N LEU A 27 -9.37 34.46 13.30
CA LEU A 27 -9.07 34.31 14.72
C LEU A 27 -7.85 33.42 14.92
N ASP A 28 -6.67 33.90 14.49
CA ASP A 28 -5.43 33.10 14.45
C ASP A 28 -5.06 32.46 15.80
N GLY A 29 -5.30 33.17 16.91
CA GLY A 29 -5.05 32.65 18.26
C GLY A 29 -5.95 31.48 18.64
N GLU A 30 -7.25 31.56 18.31
CA GLU A 30 -8.18 30.45 18.57
C GLU A 30 -7.92 29.28 17.61
N ALA A 31 -7.61 29.55 16.34
CA ALA A 31 -7.26 28.52 15.39
C ALA A 31 -6.01 27.73 15.83
N ALA A 32 -4.96 28.43 16.31
CA ALA A 32 -3.76 27.79 16.84
C ALA A 32 -4.06 26.93 18.09
N GLN A 33 -4.90 27.43 19.00
CA GLN A 33 -5.29 26.68 20.19
C GLN A 33 -6.07 25.41 19.82
N LEU A 34 -7.06 25.51 18.92
CA LEU A 34 -7.86 24.37 18.47
C LEU A 34 -7.01 23.32 17.73
N ALA A 35 -6.03 23.76 16.94
CA ALA A 35 -5.09 22.86 16.27
C ALA A 35 -4.20 22.11 17.29
N ALA A 36 -3.72 22.79 18.33
CA ALA A 36 -2.94 22.17 19.40
C ALA A 36 -3.77 21.14 20.21
N GLU A 37 -5.04 21.46 20.51
CA GLU A 37 -5.98 20.53 21.17
C GLU A 37 -6.25 19.29 20.30
N LEU A 38 -6.47 19.48 18.99
CA LEU A 38 -6.62 18.37 18.04
C LEU A 38 -5.39 17.48 18.00
N MET A 39 -4.19 18.06 17.93
CA MET A 39 -2.94 17.30 17.92
C MET A 39 -2.77 16.50 19.22
N GLY A 40 -2.96 17.13 20.38
CA GLY A 40 -2.84 16.46 21.68
C GLY A 40 -3.80 15.28 21.83
N ALA A 41 -5.06 15.44 21.38
CA ALA A 41 -6.05 14.38 21.46
C ALA A 41 -5.73 13.20 20.52
N HIS A 42 -5.16 13.44 19.34
CA HIS A 42 -4.74 12.37 18.44
C HIS A 42 -3.46 11.66 18.89
N ILE A 43 -2.58 12.34 19.61
CA ILE A 43 -1.45 11.69 20.32
C ILE A 43 -2.02 10.69 21.34
N LEU A 44 -2.98 11.12 22.18
CA LEU A 44 -3.63 10.23 23.15
C LEU A 44 -4.41 9.08 22.50
N LEU A 45 -5.03 9.31 21.34
CA LEU A 45 -5.67 8.27 20.54
C LEU A 45 -4.65 7.22 20.06
N GLY A 46 -3.50 7.67 19.55
CA GLY A 46 -2.41 6.78 19.14
C GLY A 46 -1.77 6.01 20.30
N GLU A 47 -1.73 6.62 21.49
CA GLU A 47 -1.30 5.97 22.74
C GLU A 47 -2.36 5.02 23.33
N ARG A 48 -3.52 4.87 22.68
CA ARG A 48 -4.65 4.05 23.14
C ARG A 48 -5.20 4.47 24.50
N ARG A 49 -5.03 5.75 24.85
CA ARG A 49 -5.54 6.36 26.10
C ARG A 49 -6.89 7.04 25.91
N LEU A 50 -7.37 7.13 24.67
CA LEU A 50 -8.59 7.81 24.28
C LEU A 50 -9.29 7.05 23.13
N GLY A 51 -10.59 7.24 22.96
CA GLY A 51 -11.39 6.68 21.87
C GLY A 51 -11.67 5.17 21.99
N THR A 52 -12.44 4.63 21.05
CA THR A 52 -12.71 3.19 20.94
C THR A 52 -11.58 2.44 20.24
N ALA A 53 -11.57 1.11 20.33
CA ALA A 53 -10.57 0.28 19.65
C ALA A 53 -10.61 0.48 18.11
N GLU A 54 -11.81 0.68 17.55
CA GLU A 54 -12.01 0.97 16.13
C GLU A 54 -11.39 2.32 15.75
N GLU A 55 -11.63 3.37 16.55
CA GLU A 55 -11.09 4.71 16.33
C GLU A 55 -9.55 4.72 16.41
N GLN A 56 -9.00 4.03 17.40
CA GLN A 56 -7.56 3.84 17.56
C GLN A 56 -6.96 3.11 16.36
N ARG A 57 -7.59 2.03 15.91
CA ARG A 57 -7.11 1.23 14.77
C ARG A 57 -7.15 2.01 13.47
N ALA A 58 -8.23 2.77 13.23
CA ALA A 58 -8.35 3.63 12.06
C ALA A 58 -7.25 4.70 12.02
N TYR A 59 -6.99 5.37 13.15
CA TYR A 59 -5.93 6.37 13.25
C TYR A 59 -4.53 5.77 13.06
N LEU A 60 -4.24 4.64 13.70
CA LEU A 60 -2.94 3.97 13.56
C LEU A 60 -2.71 3.47 12.12
N LEU A 61 -3.75 3.00 11.43
CA LEU A 61 -3.67 2.59 10.02
C LEU A 61 -3.42 3.78 9.08
N ALA A 62 -4.11 4.90 9.31
CA ALA A 62 -3.88 6.13 8.54
C ALA A 62 -2.41 6.59 8.72
N ARG A 63 -1.89 6.56 9.95
CA ARG A 63 -0.50 6.91 10.25
C ARG A 63 0.51 5.93 9.66
N SER A 64 0.26 4.62 9.69
CA SER A 64 1.20 3.63 9.15
C SER A 64 1.30 3.67 7.61
N THR A 65 0.24 4.13 6.95
CA THR A 65 0.19 4.28 5.48
C THR A 65 0.65 5.66 5.02
N GLY A 66 1.01 6.57 5.93
CA GLY A 66 1.34 7.96 5.60
C GLY A 66 0.17 8.75 5.02
N THR A 67 -1.07 8.26 5.21
CA THR A 67 -2.26 8.91 4.67
C THR A 67 -2.79 9.91 5.69
N PRO A 68 -2.79 11.22 5.40
CA PRO A 68 -3.35 12.20 6.32
C PRO A 68 -4.86 11.98 6.45
N LEU A 69 -5.39 12.17 7.66
CA LEU A 69 -6.82 12.03 7.89
C LEU A 69 -7.59 13.08 7.06
N PRO A 70 -8.53 12.68 6.17
CA PRO A 70 -9.19 13.60 5.23
C PRO A 70 -9.82 14.82 5.88
N GLU A 71 -10.46 14.62 7.03
CA GLU A 71 -11.12 15.67 7.81
C GLU A 71 -10.16 16.70 8.41
N LEU A 72 -8.91 16.30 8.71
CA LEU A 72 -7.87 17.18 9.23
C LEU A 72 -7.09 17.85 8.09
N ALA A 73 -6.83 17.11 7.02
CA ALA A 73 -6.25 17.65 5.79
C ALA A 73 -7.11 18.79 5.22
N ALA A 74 -8.43 18.66 5.28
CA ALA A 74 -9.38 19.68 4.82
C ALA A 74 -9.29 21.02 5.58
N VAL A 75 -8.71 21.03 6.78
CA VAL A 75 -8.45 22.26 7.57
C VAL A 75 -6.96 22.63 7.63
N GLY A 76 -6.16 22.05 6.74
CA GLY A 76 -4.73 22.33 6.61
C GLY A 76 -3.84 21.65 7.65
N LEU A 77 -4.36 20.66 8.39
CA LEU A 77 -3.59 19.90 9.36
C LEU A 77 -3.03 18.62 8.73
N ASP A 78 -1.71 18.51 8.66
CA ASP A 78 -1.04 17.29 8.25
C ASP A 78 -0.67 16.42 9.46
N THR A 79 -1.45 15.36 9.67
CA THR A 79 -1.22 14.40 10.75
C THR A 79 0.10 13.65 10.62
N ASN A 80 0.73 13.62 9.45
CA ASN A 80 2.02 12.97 9.25
C ASN A 80 3.16 13.69 9.98
N THR A 81 3.04 15.02 10.12
CA THR A 81 4.03 15.87 10.81
C THR A 81 3.98 15.73 12.34
N TRP A 82 2.93 15.11 12.87
CA TRP A 82 2.75 14.97 14.32
C TRP A 82 3.74 13.94 14.88
N PRO A 83 4.10 14.04 16.18
CA PRO A 83 4.97 13.06 16.79
C PRO A 83 4.38 11.65 16.69
N ALA A 84 5.23 10.67 16.40
CA ALA A 84 4.83 9.27 16.44
C ALA A 84 4.46 8.92 17.89
N PRO A 85 3.30 8.28 18.15
CA PRO A 85 3.01 7.79 19.49
C PRO A 85 4.14 6.85 19.95
N PRO A 86 4.57 6.90 21.23
CA PRO A 86 5.76 6.22 21.75
C PRO A 86 5.76 4.68 21.59
N HIS A 87 4.62 4.09 21.21
CA HIS A 87 4.43 2.66 20.98
C HIS A 87 3.86 2.34 19.59
N SER A 88 4.10 3.20 18.58
CA SER A 88 3.51 3.06 17.23
C SER A 88 4.22 2.13 16.28
N SER A 89 5.45 1.73 16.62
CA SER A 89 5.93 0.49 16.02
C SER A 89 5.09 -0.61 16.63
N PRO A 90 4.32 -1.41 15.86
CA PRO A 90 4.06 -2.75 16.34
C PRO A 90 5.44 -3.27 16.72
N ALA A 91 5.66 -3.56 18.00
CA ALA A 91 6.82 -4.36 18.35
C ALA A 91 6.75 -5.52 17.36
N LEU A 92 7.78 -5.65 16.52
CA LEU A 92 8.02 -6.91 15.85
C LEU A 92 7.94 -7.90 17.00
N ALA A 93 6.83 -8.63 17.09
CA ALA A 93 6.72 -9.69 18.05
C ALA A 93 7.97 -10.51 17.75
N GLU A 94 8.86 -10.61 18.73
CA GLU A 94 10.00 -11.51 18.56
C GLU A 94 9.39 -12.82 18.08
N PRO A 95 9.83 -13.35 16.94
CA PRO A 95 9.19 -14.51 16.36
C PRO A 95 9.26 -15.60 17.41
N GLU A 96 8.14 -15.82 18.09
CA GLU A 96 8.02 -16.88 19.07
C GLU A 96 8.26 -18.14 18.26
N SER A 97 9.37 -18.82 18.55
CA SER A 97 9.71 -20.06 17.89
C SER A 97 8.50 -20.97 18.02
N ALA A 98 7.98 -21.43 16.88
CA ALA A 98 6.81 -22.29 16.88
C ALA A 98 7.06 -23.49 17.79
N SER A 99 6.05 -23.90 18.57
CA SER A 99 6.19 -25.08 19.41
C SER A 99 6.59 -26.31 18.56
N PRO A 100 7.31 -27.30 19.11
CA PRO A 100 7.70 -28.49 18.35
C PRO A 100 6.52 -29.19 17.67
N ALA A 101 5.35 -29.19 18.29
CA ALA A 101 4.12 -29.75 17.72
C ALA A 101 3.59 -28.93 16.52
N THR A 102 3.75 -27.61 16.55
CA THR A 102 3.40 -26.72 15.44
C THR A 102 4.34 -26.93 14.26
N GLU A 103 5.65 -27.02 14.53
CA GLU A 103 6.65 -27.31 13.51
C GLU A 103 6.39 -28.67 12.85
N GLU A 104 6.13 -29.71 13.65
CA GLU A 104 5.85 -31.06 13.13
C GLU A 104 4.58 -31.09 12.29
N ARG A 105 3.55 -30.33 12.68
CA ARG A 105 2.33 -30.16 11.89
C ARG A 105 2.60 -29.45 10.57
N ILE A 106 3.39 -28.36 10.57
CA ILE A 106 3.78 -27.63 9.36
C ILE A 106 4.59 -28.54 8.43
N MET A 107 5.58 -29.27 8.96
CA MET A 107 6.37 -30.22 8.18
C MET A 107 5.53 -31.38 7.64
N SER A 108 4.52 -31.84 8.38
CA SER A 108 3.55 -32.85 7.92
C SER A 108 2.70 -32.33 6.75
N LEU A 109 2.30 -31.06 6.77
CA LEU A 109 1.62 -30.41 5.65
C LEU A 109 2.51 -30.31 4.42
N PHE A 110 3.78 -29.92 4.57
CA PHE A 110 4.72 -29.89 3.45
C PHE A 110 5.02 -31.28 2.88
N ARG A 111 5.12 -32.31 3.73
CA ARG A 111 5.29 -33.70 3.27
C ARG A 111 4.06 -34.24 2.54
N SER A 112 2.86 -33.90 3.02
CA SER A 112 1.60 -34.35 2.41
C SER A 112 1.25 -33.60 1.12
N ALA A 113 1.69 -32.35 0.98
CA ALA A 113 1.56 -31.58 -0.25
C ALA A 113 2.44 -32.11 -1.41
N GLY A 114 3.42 -32.97 -1.10
CA GLY A 114 4.41 -33.46 -2.07
C GLY A 114 5.46 -32.40 -2.41
N PRO A 115 6.50 -32.75 -3.21
CA PRO A 115 7.41 -31.74 -3.73
C PRO A 115 6.58 -30.68 -4.46
N LEU A 116 6.89 -29.40 -4.23
CA LEU A 116 6.55 -28.34 -5.17
C LEU A 116 7.23 -28.73 -6.48
N GLY A 117 6.55 -29.55 -7.30
CA GLY A 117 7.05 -29.88 -8.60
C GLY A 117 7.34 -28.58 -9.33
N ASP A 118 8.30 -28.60 -10.24
CA ASP A 118 8.55 -27.55 -11.23
C ASP A 118 7.34 -27.37 -12.18
N ARG A 119 6.13 -27.25 -11.63
CA ARG A 119 5.09 -26.44 -12.25
C ARG A 119 5.59 -25.01 -12.19
N ARG A 120 6.54 -24.70 -13.08
CA ARG A 120 6.54 -23.39 -13.74
C ARG A 120 5.11 -23.23 -14.20
N LEU A 121 4.34 -22.41 -13.48
CA LEU A 121 3.15 -21.81 -14.06
C LEU A 121 3.60 -21.31 -15.43
N PRO A 122 2.91 -21.65 -16.53
CA PRO A 122 3.31 -21.17 -17.84
C PRO A 122 3.43 -19.65 -17.71
N GLY A 123 4.67 -19.16 -17.79
CA GLY A 123 4.96 -17.73 -17.73
C GLY A 123 4.22 -17.02 -18.86
N PRO A 124 4.18 -15.68 -18.83
CA PRO A 124 3.58 -14.96 -19.95
C PRO A 124 4.24 -15.41 -21.27
N ARG A 125 3.42 -15.55 -22.32
CA ARG A 125 3.90 -15.93 -23.66
C ARG A 125 4.94 -14.95 -24.18
N TYR A 126 4.76 -13.67 -23.84
CA TYR A 126 5.65 -12.60 -24.21
C TYR A 126 6.15 -11.89 -22.96
N GLU A 127 7.46 -11.65 -22.90
CA GLU A 127 8.11 -10.91 -21.81
C GLU A 127 8.95 -9.76 -22.37
N VAL A 128 9.30 -8.78 -21.53
CA VAL A 128 10.16 -7.69 -21.94
C VAL A 128 11.59 -7.96 -21.50
N ARG A 129 12.54 -7.81 -22.43
CA ARG A 129 13.97 -7.90 -22.15
C ARG A 129 14.68 -6.63 -22.59
N HIS A 130 15.57 -6.12 -21.76
CA HIS A 130 16.49 -5.04 -22.14
C HIS A 130 17.63 -5.64 -22.98
N ARG A 131 17.70 -5.29 -24.26
CA ARG A 131 18.65 -5.80 -25.26
C ARG A 131 19.23 -4.70 -26.16
N PRO A 132 19.93 -3.69 -25.62
CA PRO A 132 20.62 -2.68 -26.42
C PRO A 132 21.69 -3.27 -27.37
N GLU A 133 22.23 -4.44 -27.03
CA GLU A 133 23.21 -5.18 -27.84
C GLU A 133 22.68 -5.63 -29.21
N ASP A 134 21.36 -5.75 -29.38
CA ASP A 134 20.75 -6.10 -30.66
C ASP A 134 20.83 -4.96 -31.69
N GLY A 135 21.22 -3.75 -31.26
CA GLY A 135 21.50 -2.62 -32.15
C GLY A 135 20.29 -2.10 -32.92
N GLN A 136 19.07 -2.41 -32.48
CA GLN A 136 17.84 -2.04 -33.19
C GLN A 136 17.56 -0.54 -33.09
N ARG A 137 17.14 0.05 -34.21
CA ARG A 137 16.90 1.49 -34.32
C ARG A 137 15.67 1.80 -35.17
N TYR A 138 14.92 2.81 -34.78
CA TYR A 138 13.85 3.40 -35.58
C TYR A 138 14.04 4.90 -35.70
N LYS A 139 14.10 5.40 -36.94
CA LYS A 139 14.38 6.82 -37.24
C LYS A 139 15.64 7.35 -36.51
N GLY A 140 16.68 6.52 -36.45
CA GLY A 140 17.95 6.84 -35.78
C GLY A 140 17.96 6.67 -34.26
N ARG A 141 16.79 6.53 -33.62
CA ARG A 141 16.67 6.32 -32.16
C ARG A 141 16.84 4.85 -31.80
N PRO A 142 17.59 4.50 -30.74
CA PRO A 142 17.75 3.13 -30.29
C PRO A 142 16.43 2.57 -29.72
N LEU A 143 16.22 1.28 -29.92
CA LEU A 143 15.09 0.52 -29.38
C LEU A 143 15.61 -0.59 -28.47
N PRO A 144 16.02 -0.27 -27.23
CA PRO A 144 16.69 -1.22 -26.36
C PRO A 144 15.74 -2.22 -25.70
N TRP A 145 14.42 -2.07 -25.82
CA TRP A 145 13.45 -2.95 -25.15
C TRP A 145 12.81 -3.91 -26.15
N ALA A 146 13.12 -5.21 -26.03
CA ALA A 146 12.58 -6.25 -26.88
C ALA A 146 11.39 -6.95 -26.20
N ILE A 147 10.27 -7.08 -26.90
CA ILE A 147 9.24 -8.06 -26.56
C ILE A 147 9.72 -9.41 -27.06
N TRP A 148 9.89 -10.35 -26.16
CA TRP A 148 10.50 -11.66 -26.35
C TRP A 148 9.46 -12.77 -26.26
N ASP A 149 9.42 -13.66 -27.24
CA ASP A 149 8.59 -14.87 -27.19
C ASP A 149 9.26 -15.92 -26.32
N THR A 150 8.65 -16.26 -25.19
CA THR A 150 9.25 -17.19 -24.20
C THR A 150 9.26 -18.65 -24.65
N ARG A 151 8.53 -19.01 -25.71
CA ARG A 151 8.53 -20.39 -26.25
C ARG A 151 9.47 -20.54 -27.44
N GLU A 152 9.45 -19.58 -28.37
CA GLU A 152 10.33 -19.64 -29.54
C GLU A 152 11.74 -19.10 -29.23
N ASP A 153 11.91 -18.46 -28.07
CA ASP A 153 13.14 -17.82 -27.62
C ASP A 153 13.69 -16.82 -28.64
N LEU A 154 12.80 -15.96 -29.15
CA LEU A 154 13.11 -14.98 -30.19
C LEU A 154 12.47 -13.61 -29.90
N PRO A 155 13.13 -12.51 -30.31
CA PRO A 155 12.54 -11.18 -30.21
C PRO A 155 11.44 -11.01 -31.28
N VAL A 156 10.28 -10.52 -30.85
CA VAL A 156 9.09 -10.29 -31.69
C VAL A 156 9.02 -8.84 -32.15
N SER A 157 9.34 -7.89 -31.26
CA SER A 157 9.33 -6.46 -31.56
C SER A 157 10.22 -5.68 -30.62
N TYR A 158 10.58 -4.46 -31.00
CA TYR A 158 11.47 -3.58 -30.24
C TYR A 158 10.84 -2.22 -30.00
N HIS A 159 11.10 -1.64 -28.83
CA HIS A 159 10.53 -0.37 -28.36
C HIS A 159 11.61 0.52 -27.76
N CYS A 160 11.38 1.83 -27.83
CA CYS A 160 12.24 2.82 -27.19
C CYS A 160 11.96 2.97 -25.69
N ASP A 161 10.75 2.59 -25.26
CA ASP A 161 10.22 2.81 -23.92
C ASP A 161 9.87 1.47 -23.26
N GLN A 162 10.22 1.33 -21.98
CA GLN A 162 10.03 0.10 -21.23
C GLN A 162 8.54 -0.15 -20.94
N GLU A 163 7.84 0.86 -20.44
CA GLU A 163 6.44 0.74 -20.03
C GLU A 163 5.55 0.39 -21.23
N LEU A 164 5.82 1.00 -22.39
CA LEU A 164 5.14 0.66 -23.64
C LEU A 164 5.40 -0.79 -24.06
N ALA A 165 6.64 -1.28 -23.92
CA ALA A 165 6.97 -2.66 -24.23
C ALA A 165 6.25 -3.64 -23.28
N GLU A 166 6.20 -3.33 -21.99
CA GLU A 166 5.56 -4.15 -20.96
C GLU A 166 4.06 -4.23 -21.18
N TYR A 167 3.41 -3.09 -21.38
CA TYR A 167 1.99 -3.03 -21.71
C TYR A 167 1.65 -3.85 -22.95
N GLN A 168 2.44 -3.75 -24.01
CA GLN A 168 2.20 -4.51 -25.24
C GLN A 168 2.46 -6.01 -25.07
N ALA A 169 3.48 -6.41 -24.30
CA ALA A 169 3.78 -7.81 -24.00
C ALA A 169 2.66 -8.47 -23.17
N GLU A 170 2.12 -7.75 -22.19
CA GLU A 170 0.98 -8.19 -21.38
C GLU A 170 -0.26 -8.37 -22.24
N GLN A 171 -0.64 -7.35 -23.03
CA GLN A 171 -1.80 -7.42 -23.93
C GLN A 171 -1.68 -8.56 -24.95
N ALA A 172 -0.49 -8.79 -25.49
CA ALA A 172 -0.24 -9.89 -26.42
C ALA A 172 -0.38 -11.27 -25.71
N SER A 173 0.12 -11.39 -24.49
CA SER A 173 0.03 -12.60 -23.67
C SER A 173 -1.41 -12.92 -23.29
N GLU A 174 -2.20 -11.91 -22.90
CA GLU A 174 -3.63 -12.08 -22.61
C GLU A 174 -4.42 -12.53 -23.84
N ARG A 175 -4.20 -11.89 -25.00
CA ARG A 175 -4.86 -12.26 -26.25
C ARG A 175 -4.55 -13.69 -26.65
N PHE A 176 -3.30 -14.12 -26.47
CA PHE A 176 -2.88 -15.50 -26.71
C PHE A 176 -3.62 -16.45 -25.75
N ALA A 177 -3.60 -16.17 -24.44
CA ALA A 177 -4.27 -16.99 -23.45
C ALA A 177 -5.78 -17.15 -23.70
N ARG A 178 -6.46 -16.08 -24.17
CA ARG A 178 -7.88 -16.14 -24.56
C ARG A 178 -8.14 -17.04 -25.77
N ARG A 179 -7.23 -17.05 -26.75
CA ARG A 179 -7.34 -17.90 -27.95
C ARG A 179 -7.01 -19.37 -27.68
N SER A 180 -6.13 -19.64 -26.71
CA SER A 180 -5.68 -20.99 -26.38
C SER A 180 -6.58 -21.73 -25.39
N ARG A 181 -7.61 -21.09 -24.83
CA ARG A 181 -8.63 -21.78 -24.02
C ARG A 181 -9.64 -22.45 -24.96
N PRO A 182 -9.76 -23.80 -24.95
CA PRO A 182 -10.86 -24.46 -25.65
C PRO A 182 -12.18 -24.05 -25.00
N GLY A 183 -13.16 -23.69 -25.83
CA GLY A 183 -14.55 -23.49 -25.41
C GLY A 183 -15.24 -24.82 -25.16
#